data_AF-A0A2M7YIX6-F1
#
_entry.id   AF-A0A2M7YIX6-F1
#
_cell.length_a   1.000
_cell.length_b   1.000
_cell.length_c   1.000
_cell.angle_alpha   90.00
_cell.angle_beta   90.00
_cell.angle_gamma   90.00
#
_symmetry.space_group_name_H-M   'P 1'
#
loop_
_entity.id
_entity.type
_entity.pdbx_description
1 polymer ?
#
loop_
_entity_poly.entity_id
_entity_poly.type
_entity_poly.pdbx_seq_one_letter_code
_entity_poly.pdbx_strand_id
1 'polypeptide(L)'
;MNSSSKIDTRRLKGSGFTLVETLIGLSLTLIVFLGIFGAYQLGIKVMGQSKARVGAIALADKQMETIRNLAYADVGTYSCKPEYPNCDFSQPDTIVQGYPFGKVKDSYQSVLNNVSYTISTKIDYAVDEFDGIAEPTDDCPNDYKKVKVAVSWGGKFSGEADFDTIIAPKSEQAECEETGGVLKVTVFDAIGQLVLFPSITITNVHTGLIKTAQPDNGVAYITLPPDTSAYKIEVTKSGYSSERTYAVGEVYNGQTIKTPTKPNVTLIEGKLIETSFSIDKVSLLSVSSYAEGAISSFVDSFFDASEIAESSHIVVAGGAVTLAKSDATHYYSSGYIISQTIEPPFLVGWNNLNYTDNTPTNTQIRYQALYFNGTSWVLVPDSDLPGNSSGLKTPPISLSRLDKTQYPKLRMLATLLSLSDHKKTPTLYDWTATWFGSAPTVVTSVVFNLQGQKTVGKTSSGQSIYKYSQNKQTSGGVADISGLEWDVYSFSVDKSATGLDLTRTDPAQPISLASDSSQEVALFLKVENSLLVFVKDDSSGQPIFSANARLFNVSLNYDQSLLTDENGQAFFLPLSSASYTLVVGASGYQNSTSTVSVSGSTTKTVNLLSQ
;
A
#
# COMPACT_ATOMS: atom_id res chain seq x y z
N MET A 1 -52.77 4.20 94.44
CA MET A 1 -52.41 5.63 94.49
C MET A 1 -52.59 6.22 93.10
N ASN A 2 -53.69 6.96 92.89
CA ASN A 2 -53.94 7.71 91.65
C ASN A 2 -53.15 9.02 91.70
N SER A 3 -52.32 9.28 90.70
CA SER A 3 -51.74 10.60 90.44
C SER A 3 -51.96 10.94 88.98
N SER A 4 -52.85 11.92 88.76
CA SER A 4 -53.13 12.53 87.46
C SER A 4 -52.11 13.64 87.21
N SER A 5 -51.27 13.53 86.18
CA SER A 5 -50.43 14.62 85.70
C SER A 5 -50.86 15.08 84.32
N LYS A 6 -51.25 16.35 84.22
CA LYS A 6 -51.59 17.08 82.99
C LYS A 6 -50.45 16.97 81.97
N ILE A 7 -50.79 16.59 80.74
CA ILE A 7 -49.87 16.60 79.59
C ILE A 7 -49.93 17.99 78.93
N ASP A 8 -48.77 18.62 78.88
CA ASP A 8 -48.49 19.91 78.25
C ASP A 8 -48.28 19.73 76.74
N THR A 9 -49.17 20.26 75.90
CA THR A 9 -49.14 20.08 74.44
C THR A 9 -48.21 21.09 73.78
N ARG A 10 -46.89 20.80 73.77
CA ARG A 10 -45.96 21.46 72.84
C ARG A 10 -46.14 20.90 71.44
N ARG A 11 -46.72 21.69 70.53
CA ARG A 11 -46.72 21.42 69.09
C ARG A 11 -45.28 21.34 68.58
N LEU A 12 -44.82 20.14 68.26
CA LEU A 12 -43.60 19.92 67.47
C LEU A 12 -43.83 20.49 66.06
N LYS A 13 -43.11 21.56 65.72
CA LYS A 13 -42.96 22.03 64.32
C LYS A 13 -42.27 20.91 63.55
N GLY A 14 -43.00 20.22 62.68
CA GLY A 14 -42.40 19.30 61.72
C GLY A 14 -41.53 20.11 60.75
N SER A 15 -40.21 19.95 60.84
CA SER A 15 -39.28 20.47 59.84
C SER A 15 -39.47 19.69 58.54
N GLY A 16 -39.89 20.38 57.47
CA GLY A 16 -39.93 19.80 56.13
C GLY A 16 -38.53 19.51 55.59
N PHE A 17 -38.40 18.46 54.79
CA PHE A 17 -37.14 18.08 54.14
C PHE A 17 -36.66 19.16 53.17
N THR A 18 -35.34 19.36 53.10
CA THR A 18 -34.73 20.22 52.07
C THR A 18 -34.73 19.51 50.71
N LEU A 19 -34.70 20.29 49.61
CA LEU A 19 -34.63 19.76 48.25
C LEU A 19 -33.39 18.85 48.04
N VAL A 20 -32.28 19.19 48.68
CA VAL A 20 -31.02 18.43 48.60
C VAL A 20 -31.14 17.09 49.29
N GLU A 21 -31.74 17.03 50.48
CA GLU A 21 -31.98 15.76 51.20
C GLU A 21 -32.94 14.84 50.44
N THR A 22 -33.97 15.40 49.80
CA THR A 22 -34.88 14.62 48.96
C THR A 22 -34.17 14.06 47.73
N LEU A 23 -33.30 14.85 47.08
CA LEU A 23 -32.54 14.42 45.91
C LEU A 23 -31.52 13.33 46.25
N ILE A 24 -30.82 13.46 47.38
CA ILE A 24 -29.89 12.43 47.89
C ILE A 24 -30.66 11.15 48.24
N GLY A 25 -31.79 11.26 48.96
CA GLY A 25 -32.62 10.11 49.32
C GLY A 25 -33.17 9.37 48.11
N LEU A 26 -33.66 10.10 47.10
CA LEU A 26 -34.10 9.53 45.81
C LEU A 26 -32.96 8.84 45.07
N SER A 27 -31.79 9.47 45.03
CA SER A 27 -30.61 8.93 44.33
C SER A 27 -30.13 7.62 44.98
N LEU A 28 -30.01 7.58 46.31
CA LEU A 28 -29.62 6.37 47.05
C LEU A 28 -30.66 5.25 46.88
N THR A 29 -31.95 5.60 46.95
CA THR A 29 -33.05 4.65 46.75
C THR A 29 -33.02 4.08 45.33
N LEU A 30 -32.84 4.93 44.32
CA LEU A 30 -32.74 4.51 42.92
C LEU A 30 -31.57 3.54 42.69
N ILE A 31 -30.39 3.84 43.25
CA ILE A 31 -29.21 2.96 43.15
C ILE A 31 -29.52 1.58 43.74
N VAL A 32 -30.16 1.52 44.91
CA VAL A 32 -30.54 0.24 45.55
C VAL A 32 -31.54 -0.54 44.69
N PHE A 33 -32.60 0.11 44.20
CA PHE A 33 -33.60 -0.55 43.35
C PHE A 33 -33.02 -1.02 42.01
N LEU A 34 -32.14 -0.24 41.39
CA LEU A 34 -31.42 -0.65 40.17
C LEU A 34 -30.51 -1.85 40.45
N GLY A 35 -29.82 -1.87 41.60
CA GLY A 35 -29.01 -3.01 42.02
C GLY A 35 -29.82 -4.28 42.20
N ILE A 36 -30.95 -4.21 42.90
CA ILE A 36 -31.85 -5.36 43.11
C ILE A 36 -32.46 -5.83 41.78
N PHE A 37 -32.93 -4.90 40.94
CA PHE A 37 -33.49 -5.23 39.64
C PHE A 37 -32.45 -5.87 38.72
N GLY A 38 -31.21 -5.36 38.71
CA GLY A 38 -30.08 -5.95 37.99
C GLY A 38 -29.76 -7.36 38.47
N ALA A 39 -29.71 -7.59 39.79
CA ALA A 39 -29.51 -8.91 40.37
C ALA A 39 -30.63 -9.90 39.99
N TYR A 40 -31.88 -9.44 40.00
CA TYR A 40 -33.03 -10.25 39.59
C TYR A 40 -32.95 -10.63 38.10
N GLN A 41 -32.60 -9.67 37.22
CA GLN A 41 -32.40 -9.96 35.81
C GLN A 41 -31.25 -10.97 35.57
N LEU A 42 -30.14 -10.83 36.30
CA LEU A 42 -29.04 -11.78 36.25
C LEU A 42 -29.48 -13.18 36.71
N GLY A 43 -30.27 -13.25 37.79
CA GLY A 43 -30.84 -14.51 38.28
C GLY A 43 -31.69 -15.22 37.22
N ILE A 44 -32.57 -14.49 36.54
CA ILE A 44 -33.37 -15.04 35.43
C ILE A 44 -32.47 -15.50 34.28
N LYS A 45 -31.42 -14.73 33.93
CA LYS A 45 -30.46 -15.11 32.89
C LYS A 45 -29.74 -16.41 33.22
N VAL A 46 -29.18 -16.53 34.42
CA VAL A 46 -28.45 -17.73 34.86
C VAL A 46 -29.38 -18.94 34.89
N MET A 47 -30.60 -18.79 35.42
CA MET A 47 -31.57 -19.86 35.47
C MET A 47 -32.00 -20.31 34.05
N GLY A 48 -32.24 -19.35 33.15
CA GLY A 48 -32.59 -19.63 31.75
C GLY A 48 -31.47 -20.35 31.00
N GLN A 49 -30.23 -19.86 31.10
CA GLN A 49 -29.07 -20.52 30.50
C GLN A 49 -28.82 -21.90 31.09
N SER A 50 -28.94 -22.07 32.41
CA SER A 50 -28.76 -23.37 33.07
C SER A 50 -29.79 -24.39 32.60
N LYS A 51 -31.08 -24.02 32.56
CA LYS A 51 -32.16 -24.89 32.06
C LYS A 51 -31.92 -25.30 30.60
N ALA A 52 -31.55 -24.34 29.74
CA ALA A 52 -31.28 -24.62 28.34
C ALA A 52 -30.05 -25.52 28.17
N ARG A 53 -28.97 -25.26 28.92
CA ARG A 53 -27.75 -26.05 28.86
C ARG A 53 -27.96 -27.50 29.30
N VAL A 54 -28.75 -27.76 30.35
CA VAL A 54 -29.09 -29.14 30.76
C VAL A 54 -29.85 -29.86 29.65
N GLY A 55 -30.78 -29.17 28.97
CA GLY A 55 -31.48 -29.74 27.81
C GLY A 55 -30.54 -30.03 26.63
N ALA A 56 -29.61 -29.12 26.35
CA ALA A 56 -28.60 -29.29 25.31
C ALA A 56 -27.69 -30.50 25.57
N ILE A 57 -27.21 -30.66 26.81
CA ILE A 57 -26.41 -31.81 27.25
C ILE A 57 -27.19 -33.13 27.04
N ALA A 58 -28.45 -33.19 27.48
CA ALA A 58 -29.27 -34.39 27.33
C ALA A 58 -29.52 -34.76 25.84
N LEU A 59 -29.68 -33.76 24.97
CA LEU A 59 -29.82 -33.98 23.52
C LEU A 59 -28.49 -34.44 22.89
N ALA A 60 -27.37 -33.86 23.31
CA ALA A 60 -26.06 -34.26 22.86
C ALA A 60 -25.74 -35.70 23.28
N ASP A 61 -25.95 -36.05 24.56
CA ASP A 61 -25.78 -37.43 25.06
C ASP A 61 -26.63 -38.42 24.27
N LYS A 62 -27.91 -38.10 24.04
CA LYS A 62 -28.79 -38.93 23.20
C LYS A 62 -28.21 -39.14 21.79
N GLN A 63 -27.69 -38.09 21.17
CA GLN A 63 -27.10 -38.16 19.84
C GLN A 63 -25.82 -38.98 19.85
N MET A 64 -24.95 -38.80 20.85
CA MET A 64 -23.71 -39.56 21.03
C MET A 64 -24.00 -41.05 21.21
N GLU A 65 -24.98 -41.42 22.03
CA GLU A 65 -25.42 -42.81 22.18
C GLU A 65 -26.02 -43.39 20.90
N THR A 66 -26.71 -42.57 20.11
CA THR A 66 -27.19 -43.01 18.78
C THR A 66 -26.02 -43.35 17.87
N ILE A 67 -24.99 -42.48 17.81
CA ILE A 67 -23.80 -42.67 16.97
C ILE A 67 -22.99 -43.89 17.43
N ARG A 68 -22.77 -44.05 18.74
CA ARG A 68 -22.01 -45.19 19.31
C ARG A 68 -22.65 -46.56 19.05
N ASN A 69 -23.96 -46.60 18.85
CA ASN A 69 -24.69 -47.84 18.57
C ASN A 69 -24.74 -48.21 17.07
N LEU A 70 -24.21 -47.37 16.18
CA LEU A 70 -24.11 -47.67 14.75
C LEU A 70 -22.94 -48.62 14.45
N ALA A 71 -23.04 -49.37 13.36
CA ALA A 71 -21.89 -50.06 12.79
C ALA A 71 -20.87 -49.03 12.28
N TYR A 72 -19.57 -49.37 12.29
CA TYR A 72 -18.50 -48.45 11.91
C TYR A 72 -18.73 -47.81 10.52
N ALA A 73 -19.10 -48.62 9.52
CA ALA A 73 -19.42 -48.18 8.17
C ALA A 73 -20.66 -47.26 8.09
N ASP A 74 -21.58 -47.34 9.06
CA ASP A 74 -22.77 -46.48 9.13
C ASP A 74 -22.50 -45.16 9.87
N VAL A 75 -21.36 -45.03 10.55
CA VAL A 75 -20.94 -43.80 11.23
C VAL A 75 -20.38 -42.84 10.20
N GLY A 76 -21.20 -41.88 9.81
CA GLY A 76 -20.88 -40.86 8.82
C GLY A 76 -22.08 -39.96 8.64
N THR A 77 -21.90 -38.84 7.96
CA THR A 77 -22.94 -37.83 7.85
C THR A 77 -23.65 -37.82 6.50
N TYR A 78 -24.87 -37.28 6.51
CA TYR A 78 -25.57 -36.81 5.33
C TYR A 78 -26.27 -35.50 5.67
N SER A 79 -26.50 -34.67 4.65
CA SER A 79 -27.30 -33.46 4.77
C SER A 79 -28.48 -33.49 3.82
N CYS A 80 -29.44 -32.59 4.03
CA CYS A 80 -30.57 -32.46 3.12
C CYS A 80 -30.22 -31.59 1.93
N LYS A 81 -30.62 -32.01 0.74
CA LYS A 81 -30.66 -31.11 -0.41
C LYS A 81 -31.57 -29.92 -0.10
N PRO A 82 -31.26 -28.70 -0.57
CA PRO A 82 -32.07 -27.51 -0.28
C PRO A 82 -33.55 -27.65 -0.63
N GLU A 83 -33.87 -28.44 -1.67
CA GLU A 83 -35.23 -28.71 -2.12
C GLU A 83 -36.01 -29.64 -1.17
N TYR A 84 -35.31 -30.37 -0.29
CA TYR A 84 -35.86 -31.42 0.58
C TYR A 84 -35.43 -31.24 2.05
N PRO A 85 -35.84 -30.15 2.74
CA PRO A 85 -35.35 -29.82 4.09
C PRO A 85 -35.66 -30.88 5.17
N ASN A 86 -36.65 -31.74 4.91
CA ASN A 86 -37.05 -32.84 5.80
C ASN A 86 -36.60 -34.21 5.27
N CYS A 87 -35.47 -34.27 4.56
CA CYS A 87 -34.89 -35.52 4.06
C CYS A 87 -34.66 -36.57 5.18
N ASP A 88 -34.70 -37.83 4.76
CA ASP A 88 -34.40 -39.01 5.58
C ASP A 88 -33.37 -39.90 4.86
N PHE A 89 -32.55 -40.62 5.62
CA PHE A 89 -31.51 -41.48 5.06
C PHE A 89 -32.07 -42.58 4.13
N SER A 90 -33.31 -43.03 4.36
CA SER A 90 -33.98 -44.01 3.49
C SER A 90 -34.32 -43.47 2.09
N GLN A 91 -34.15 -42.17 1.84
CA GLN A 91 -34.48 -41.48 0.60
C GLN A 91 -33.21 -40.88 -0.05
N PRO A 92 -32.37 -41.69 -0.72
CA PRO A 92 -31.05 -41.28 -1.19
C PRO A 92 -31.09 -40.11 -2.20
N ASP A 93 -32.17 -39.96 -2.97
CA ASP A 93 -32.30 -38.86 -3.94
C ASP A 93 -32.51 -37.50 -3.27
N THR A 94 -32.82 -37.47 -1.97
CA THR A 94 -33.12 -36.24 -1.21
C THR A 94 -31.94 -35.73 -0.37
N ILE A 95 -30.86 -36.51 -0.29
CA ILE A 95 -29.71 -36.21 0.57
C ILE A 95 -28.46 -35.81 -0.23
N VAL A 96 -27.55 -35.11 0.41
CA VAL A 96 -26.16 -34.91 -0.03
C VAL A 96 -25.28 -35.78 0.87
N GLN A 97 -24.42 -36.59 0.25
CA GLN A 97 -23.52 -37.47 0.99
C GLN A 97 -22.45 -36.65 1.71
N GLY A 98 -22.28 -36.88 3.01
CA GLY A 98 -21.09 -36.44 3.73
C GLY A 98 -19.90 -37.33 3.45
N TYR A 99 -18.76 -37.02 4.05
CA TYR A 99 -17.56 -37.85 3.97
C TYR A 99 -16.85 -37.86 5.32
N PRO A 100 -16.92 -38.92 6.15
CA PRO A 100 -17.54 -40.22 5.86
C PRO A 100 -19.03 -40.12 5.56
N PHE A 101 -19.51 -40.92 4.61
CA PHE A 101 -20.95 -41.06 4.37
C PHE A 101 -21.55 -42.03 5.39
N GLY A 102 -22.74 -41.74 5.92
CA GLY A 102 -23.38 -42.62 6.88
C GLY A 102 -24.76 -42.13 7.31
N LYS A 103 -25.31 -42.77 8.34
CA LYS A 103 -26.71 -42.64 8.77
C LYS A 103 -26.99 -41.44 9.68
N VAL A 104 -26.01 -40.58 9.91
CA VAL A 104 -26.15 -39.46 10.86
C VAL A 104 -26.51 -38.19 10.10
N LYS A 105 -27.64 -37.57 10.43
CA LYS A 105 -27.98 -36.25 9.86
C LYS A 105 -27.05 -35.18 10.44
N ASP A 106 -26.40 -34.41 9.58
CA ASP A 106 -25.39 -33.41 9.95
C ASP A 106 -25.96 -32.24 10.78
N SER A 107 -27.22 -31.88 10.56
CA SER A 107 -27.91 -30.82 11.29
C SER A 107 -29.42 -31.00 11.30
N TYR A 108 -30.04 -30.81 12.46
CA TYR A 108 -31.50 -30.76 12.60
C TYR A 108 -31.93 -30.01 13.87
N GLN A 109 -33.20 -29.60 13.90
CA GLN A 109 -33.80 -28.95 15.06
C GLN A 109 -34.57 -29.94 15.94
N SER A 110 -34.51 -29.73 17.25
CA SER A 110 -35.29 -30.47 18.24
C SER A 110 -35.84 -29.53 19.30
N VAL A 111 -37.04 -29.79 19.80
CA VAL A 111 -37.66 -29.00 20.86
C VAL A 111 -37.68 -29.82 22.15
N LEU A 112 -37.09 -29.30 23.21
CA LEU A 112 -37.11 -29.91 24.54
C LEU A 112 -37.44 -28.86 25.60
N ASN A 113 -38.43 -29.13 26.45
CA ASN A 113 -38.87 -28.21 27.52
C ASN A 113 -39.22 -26.79 27.04
N ASN A 114 -39.83 -26.69 25.85
CA ASN A 114 -40.22 -25.44 25.17
C ASN A 114 -39.03 -24.54 24.76
N VAL A 115 -37.84 -25.14 24.59
CA VAL A 115 -36.66 -24.50 24.00
C VAL A 115 -36.35 -25.22 22.69
N SER A 116 -36.12 -24.46 21.62
CA SER A 116 -35.67 -24.99 20.34
C SER A 116 -34.14 -25.05 20.32
N TYR A 117 -33.62 -26.23 19.98
CA TYR A 117 -32.20 -26.51 19.86
C TYR A 117 -31.87 -26.86 18.41
N THR A 118 -30.67 -26.47 17.97
CA THR A 118 -30.08 -26.95 16.73
C THR A 118 -28.96 -27.92 17.12
N ILE A 119 -29.07 -29.17 16.68
CA ILE A 119 -28.07 -30.21 16.87
C ILE A 119 -27.28 -30.27 15.57
N SER A 120 -25.96 -30.05 15.65
CA SER A 120 -25.03 -30.22 14.55
C SER A 120 -24.05 -31.33 14.87
N THR A 121 -23.86 -32.27 13.95
CA THR A 121 -22.90 -33.36 14.07
C THR A 121 -21.88 -33.27 12.96
N LYS A 122 -20.60 -33.18 13.31
CA LYS A 122 -19.47 -33.29 12.39
C LYS A 122 -18.79 -34.64 12.62
N ILE A 123 -18.58 -35.39 11.54
CA ILE A 123 -17.84 -36.64 11.56
C ILE A 123 -16.75 -36.54 10.48
N ASP A 124 -15.52 -36.81 10.87
CA ASP A 124 -14.34 -36.77 10.00
C ASP A 124 -13.51 -38.04 10.23
N TYR A 125 -12.90 -38.60 9.19
CA TYR A 125 -11.81 -39.56 9.36
C TYR A 125 -10.63 -38.87 10.04
N ALA A 126 -9.87 -39.64 10.81
CA ALA A 126 -8.63 -39.23 11.41
C ALA A 126 -7.52 -40.17 10.97
N VAL A 127 -6.39 -39.58 10.61
CA VAL A 127 -5.11 -40.26 10.40
C VAL A 127 -4.37 -40.26 11.73
N ASP A 128 -3.89 -41.42 12.17
CA ASP A 128 -2.94 -41.61 13.26
C ASP A 128 -1.55 -41.90 12.68
N GLU A 129 -0.48 -41.53 13.38
CA GLU A 129 0.90 -41.73 12.90
C GLU A 129 1.51 -43.06 13.38
N PHE A 130 0.75 -43.89 14.10
CA PHE A 130 1.27 -45.02 14.88
C PHE A 130 1.76 -46.17 14.00
N ASP A 131 1.02 -46.52 12.95
CA ASP A 131 1.36 -47.56 11.96
C ASP A 131 1.73 -47.00 10.59
N GLY A 132 1.45 -45.72 10.33
CA GLY A 132 1.87 -45.04 9.12
C GLY A 132 1.12 -43.72 8.95
N ILE A 133 0.93 -43.29 7.71
CA ILE A 133 0.09 -42.12 7.36
C ILE A 133 -0.67 -42.44 6.07
N ALA A 134 -0.01 -43.17 5.17
CA ALA A 134 -0.55 -43.68 3.92
C ALA A 134 0.40 -44.75 3.33
N GLU A 135 0.06 -45.26 2.14
CA GLU A 135 0.86 -46.27 1.46
C GLU A 135 2.30 -45.74 1.16
N PRO A 136 3.34 -46.58 1.29
CA PRO A 136 3.30 -48.03 1.52
C PRO A 136 3.43 -48.43 3.00
N THR A 137 3.45 -47.47 3.92
CA THR A 137 3.60 -47.75 5.35
C THR A 137 2.29 -48.18 5.99
N ASP A 138 1.18 -47.67 5.47
CA ASP A 138 -0.18 -47.93 5.95
C ASP A 138 -1.12 -47.95 4.75
N ASP A 139 -1.79 -49.08 4.52
CA ASP A 139 -2.69 -49.27 3.38
C ASP A 139 -4.09 -48.68 3.64
N CYS A 140 -4.40 -48.31 4.88
CA CYS A 140 -5.74 -47.97 5.36
C CYS A 140 -5.71 -46.71 6.25
N PRO A 141 -5.42 -45.52 5.69
CA PRO A 141 -5.10 -44.30 6.45
C PRO A 141 -6.27 -43.62 7.17
N ASN A 142 -7.35 -44.35 7.40
CA ASN A 142 -8.60 -43.90 8.00
C ASN A 142 -8.81 -44.59 9.35
N ASP A 143 -7.83 -44.48 10.24
CA ASP A 143 -7.72 -45.21 11.50
C ASP A 143 -8.99 -45.22 12.33
N TYR A 144 -9.62 -44.06 12.48
CA TYR A 144 -10.86 -43.90 13.23
C TYR A 144 -11.63 -42.67 12.77
N LYS A 145 -12.87 -42.55 13.27
CA LYS A 145 -13.73 -41.39 13.00
C LYS A 145 -13.80 -40.49 14.23
N LYS A 146 -13.47 -39.21 14.08
CA LYS A 146 -13.71 -38.17 15.09
C LYS A 146 -15.13 -37.66 14.95
N VAL A 147 -15.87 -37.63 16.04
CA VAL A 147 -17.27 -37.20 16.10
C VAL A 147 -17.36 -36.00 17.04
N LYS A 148 -17.87 -34.88 16.52
CA LYS A 148 -18.24 -33.71 17.31
C LYS A 148 -19.73 -33.47 17.21
N VAL A 149 -20.41 -33.40 18.35
CA VAL A 149 -21.83 -33.02 18.45
C VAL A 149 -21.91 -31.68 19.18
N ALA A 150 -22.42 -30.67 18.48
CA ALA A 150 -22.67 -29.33 19.01
C ALA A 150 -24.18 -29.10 19.12
N VAL A 151 -24.67 -28.71 20.28
CA VAL A 151 -26.09 -28.38 20.50
C VAL A 151 -26.23 -26.93 20.92
N SER A 152 -26.76 -26.11 20.02
CA SER A 152 -26.94 -24.67 20.24
C SER A 152 -28.40 -24.29 20.46
N TRP A 153 -28.64 -23.23 21.22
CA TRP A 153 -29.97 -22.66 21.43
C TRP A 153 -29.95 -21.14 21.32
N GLY A 154 -31.04 -20.60 20.78
CA GLY A 154 -31.21 -19.16 20.55
C GLY A 154 -31.93 -18.42 21.67
N GLY A 155 -32.40 -17.20 21.35
CA GLY A 155 -33.20 -16.35 22.24
C GLY A 155 -32.38 -15.42 23.13
N LYS A 156 -33.01 -14.87 24.18
CA LYS A 156 -32.40 -13.88 25.10
C LYS A 156 -31.16 -14.41 25.83
N PHE A 157 -31.06 -15.72 25.95
CA PHE A 157 -30.06 -16.44 26.75
C PHE A 157 -29.42 -17.56 25.93
N SER A 158 -28.94 -17.24 24.73
CA SER A 158 -28.30 -18.20 23.83
C SER A 158 -27.04 -18.84 24.43
N GLY A 159 -26.65 -19.96 23.84
CA GLY A 159 -25.44 -20.70 24.20
C GLY A 159 -25.31 -21.98 23.38
N GLU A 160 -24.26 -22.74 23.69
CA GLU A 160 -23.88 -23.97 23.00
C GLU A 160 -23.27 -24.96 24.00
N ALA A 161 -23.39 -26.25 23.69
CA ALA A 161 -22.71 -27.33 24.38
C ALA A 161 -22.07 -28.27 23.34
N ASP A 162 -20.77 -28.51 23.50
CA ASP A 162 -19.94 -29.32 22.59
C ASP A 162 -19.54 -30.64 23.25
N PHE A 163 -19.56 -31.72 22.47
CA PHE A 163 -19.19 -33.06 22.86
C PHE A 163 -18.34 -33.70 21.76
N ASP A 164 -17.23 -34.31 22.16
CA ASP A 164 -16.31 -35.00 21.26
C ASP A 164 -16.18 -36.47 21.67
N THR A 165 -16.11 -37.37 20.68
CA THR A 165 -15.74 -38.78 20.87
C THR A 165 -14.99 -39.27 19.64
N ILE A 166 -14.31 -40.40 19.80
CA ILE A 166 -13.79 -41.18 18.68
C ILE A 166 -14.63 -42.45 18.52
N ILE A 167 -14.74 -42.94 17.29
CA ILE A 167 -15.29 -44.25 16.95
C ILE A 167 -14.21 -45.00 16.19
N ALA A 168 -13.70 -46.08 16.76
CA ALA A 168 -12.69 -46.93 16.15
C ALA A 168 -13.33 -48.13 15.44
N PRO A 169 -12.74 -48.62 14.34
CA PRO A 169 -13.14 -49.88 13.71
C PRO A 169 -12.90 -51.06 14.67
N LYS A 170 -13.63 -52.17 14.44
CA LYS A 170 -13.48 -53.38 15.26
C LYS A 170 -12.28 -54.24 14.86
N SER A 171 -11.72 -53.99 13.67
CA SER A 171 -10.62 -54.72 13.05
C SER A 171 -10.06 -53.88 11.90
N GLU A 172 -8.78 -54.06 11.59
CA GLU A 172 -8.11 -53.51 10.41
C GLU A 172 -8.91 -53.74 9.12
N GLN A 173 -9.51 -54.92 8.94
CA GLN A 173 -10.35 -55.15 7.74
C GLN A 173 -11.56 -54.20 7.64
N ALA A 174 -12.13 -53.76 8.76
CA ALA A 174 -13.25 -52.82 8.77
C ALA A 174 -12.79 -51.36 8.58
N GLU A 175 -11.51 -51.09 8.84
CA GLU A 175 -10.84 -49.82 8.55
C GLU A 175 -10.56 -49.69 7.06
N CYS A 176 -9.97 -50.74 6.48
CA CYS A 176 -9.63 -50.83 5.06
C CYS A 176 -10.83 -50.89 4.11
N GLU A 177 -12.04 -51.12 4.62
CA GLU A 177 -13.28 -50.99 3.84
C GLU A 177 -13.61 -49.51 3.54
N GLU A 178 -13.06 -48.57 4.31
CA GLU A 178 -13.23 -47.13 4.11
C GLU A 178 -12.21 -46.61 3.10
N THR A 179 -12.69 -45.99 2.03
CA THR A 179 -11.86 -45.56 0.90
C THR A 179 -11.56 -44.06 0.95
N GLY A 180 -10.33 -43.66 0.61
CA GLY A 180 -9.89 -42.27 0.57
C GLY A 180 -8.41 -42.09 0.25
N GLY A 181 -8.03 -40.87 -0.14
CA GLY A 181 -6.65 -40.40 -0.19
C GLY A 181 -6.37 -39.38 0.92
N VAL A 182 -5.13 -39.33 1.39
CA VAL A 182 -4.71 -38.37 2.43
C VAL A 182 -4.12 -37.13 1.79
N LEU A 183 -4.71 -35.97 2.07
CA LEU A 183 -4.16 -34.67 1.73
C LEU A 183 -3.43 -34.09 2.93
N LYS A 184 -2.12 -33.89 2.82
CA LYS A 184 -1.34 -33.10 3.78
C LYS A 184 -1.20 -31.68 3.29
N VAL A 185 -1.73 -30.74 4.06
CA VAL A 185 -1.61 -29.30 3.81
C VAL A 185 -0.68 -28.69 4.85
N THR A 186 0.44 -28.11 4.40
CA THR A 186 1.38 -27.39 5.26
C THR A 186 1.26 -25.89 5.01
N VAL A 187 1.10 -25.08 6.06
CA VAL A 187 0.99 -23.62 5.95
C VAL A 187 2.15 -22.96 6.67
N PHE A 188 2.89 -22.11 5.96
CA PHE A 188 4.08 -21.43 6.46
C PHE A 188 4.11 -19.95 6.06
N ASP A 189 4.96 -19.14 6.70
CA ASP A 189 5.08 -17.71 6.47
C ASP A 189 6.18 -17.34 5.46
N ALA A 190 6.49 -16.06 5.29
CA ALA A 190 7.48 -15.60 4.32
C ALA A 190 8.92 -16.07 4.66
N ILE A 191 9.20 -16.41 5.92
CA ILE A 191 10.50 -16.89 6.39
C ILE A 191 10.55 -18.41 6.60
N GLY A 192 9.47 -19.13 6.28
CA GLY A 192 9.39 -20.58 6.35
C GLY A 192 8.94 -21.14 7.70
N GLN A 193 8.47 -20.30 8.64
CA GLN A 193 7.92 -20.77 9.90
C GLN A 193 6.46 -21.20 9.75
N LEU A 194 6.05 -22.26 10.44
CA LEU A 194 4.68 -22.74 10.39
C LEU A 194 3.71 -21.71 10.96
N VAL A 195 2.62 -21.45 10.24
CA VAL A 195 1.57 -20.53 10.66
C VAL A 195 0.60 -21.30 11.55
N LEU A 196 0.54 -20.94 12.83
CA LEU A 196 -0.38 -21.56 13.80
C LEU A 196 -1.83 -21.16 13.51
N PHE A 197 -2.77 -22.08 13.68
CA PHE A 197 -4.22 -21.87 13.50
C PHE A 197 -4.62 -21.18 12.16
N PRO A 198 -4.12 -21.62 10.98
CA PRO A 198 -4.58 -21.11 9.70
C PRO A 198 -5.94 -21.72 9.35
N SER A 199 -6.82 -20.98 8.70
CA SER A 199 -8.08 -21.54 8.18
C SER A 199 -7.83 -22.15 6.80
N ILE A 200 -7.95 -23.46 6.70
CA ILE A 200 -7.82 -24.23 5.46
C ILE A 200 -9.22 -24.66 5.04
N THR A 201 -9.66 -24.22 3.87
CA THR A 201 -10.91 -24.65 3.25
C THR A 201 -10.60 -25.45 1.99
N ILE A 202 -11.14 -26.66 1.90
CA ILE A 202 -10.96 -27.56 0.77
C ILE A 202 -12.33 -27.79 0.16
N THR A 203 -12.47 -27.57 -1.14
CA THR A 203 -13.70 -27.79 -1.88
C THR A 203 -13.42 -28.72 -3.05
N ASN A 204 -14.13 -29.84 -3.10
CA ASN A 204 -14.18 -30.65 -4.32
C ASN A 204 -15.11 -29.94 -5.32
N VAL A 205 -14.57 -29.49 -6.45
CA VAL A 205 -15.33 -28.71 -7.44
C VAL A 205 -16.31 -29.56 -8.27
N HIS A 206 -16.18 -30.88 -8.25
CA HIS A 206 -17.09 -31.80 -8.95
C HIS A 206 -18.29 -32.19 -8.08
N THR A 207 -18.06 -32.49 -6.80
CA THR A 207 -19.11 -33.00 -5.88
C THR A 207 -19.71 -31.92 -4.99
N GLY A 208 -19.02 -30.78 -4.82
CA GLY A 208 -19.40 -29.74 -3.88
C GLY A 208 -19.07 -30.05 -2.41
N LEU A 209 -18.38 -31.17 -2.13
CA LEU A 209 -17.90 -31.50 -0.79
C LEU A 209 -16.98 -30.38 -0.26
N ILE A 210 -17.24 -29.91 0.96
CA ILE A 210 -16.41 -28.91 1.65
C ILE A 210 -15.85 -29.50 2.93
N LYS A 211 -14.53 -29.37 3.12
CA LYS A 211 -13.84 -29.66 4.39
C LYS A 211 -13.12 -28.41 4.88
N THR A 212 -13.09 -28.25 6.20
CA THR A 212 -12.36 -27.17 6.86
C THR A 212 -11.48 -27.73 7.97
N ALA A 213 -10.27 -27.18 8.07
CA ALA A 213 -9.30 -27.51 9.10
C ALA A 213 -8.66 -26.23 9.65
N GLN A 214 -8.34 -26.24 10.95
CA GLN A 214 -7.62 -25.15 11.61
C GLN A 214 -6.52 -25.73 12.52
N PRO A 215 -5.45 -26.31 11.94
CA PRO A 215 -4.41 -26.97 12.71
C PRO A 215 -3.67 -25.98 13.61
N ASP A 216 -3.43 -26.35 14.86
CA ASP A 216 -2.70 -25.52 15.83
C ASP A 216 -1.23 -25.35 15.45
N ASN A 217 -0.65 -26.31 14.74
CA ASN A 217 0.74 -26.36 14.31
C ASN A 217 0.96 -25.99 12.84
N GLY A 218 -0.09 -25.59 12.09
CA GLY A 218 0.02 -25.24 10.68
C GLY A 218 0.06 -26.42 9.70
N VAL A 219 -0.05 -27.67 10.18
CA VAL A 219 -0.08 -28.89 9.35
C VAL A 219 -1.40 -29.62 9.56
N ALA A 220 -2.13 -29.89 8.48
CA ALA A 220 -3.35 -30.69 8.53
C ALA A 220 -3.24 -31.92 7.63
N TYR A 221 -3.64 -33.08 8.15
CA TYR A 221 -3.93 -34.29 7.39
C TYR A 221 -5.44 -34.40 7.25
N ILE A 222 -5.94 -34.46 6.02
CA ILE A 222 -7.36 -34.57 5.72
C ILE A 222 -7.57 -35.73 4.75
N THR A 223 -8.33 -36.74 5.17
CA THR A 223 -8.82 -37.75 4.24
C THR A 223 -9.97 -37.19 3.40
N LEU A 224 -9.91 -37.43 2.09
CA LEU A 224 -10.92 -37.04 1.12
C LEU A 224 -11.09 -38.16 0.07
N PRO A 225 -12.24 -38.24 -0.62
CA PRO A 225 -12.42 -39.18 -1.72
C PRO A 225 -11.36 -39.00 -2.83
N PRO A 226 -10.96 -40.04 -3.56
CA PRO A 226 -10.11 -39.87 -4.74
C PRO A 226 -10.87 -39.10 -5.83
N ASP A 227 -10.20 -38.09 -6.42
CA ASP A 227 -10.74 -37.30 -7.53
C ASP A 227 -9.62 -36.54 -8.25
N THR A 228 -9.73 -36.40 -9.58
CA THR A 228 -8.69 -35.85 -10.43
C THR A 228 -8.87 -34.35 -10.66
N SER A 229 -7.86 -33.56 -10.30
CA SER A 229 -7.85 -32.09 -10.44
C SER A 229 -9.06 -31.37 -9.82
N ALA A 230 -9.63 -31.96 -8.77
CA ALA A 230 -10.92 -31.56 -8.22
C ALA A 230 -10.81 -30.68 -6.97
N TYR A 231 -9.72 -30.81 -6.21
CA TYR A 231 -9.63 -30.19 -4.89
C TYR A 231 -9.09 -28.77 -4.99
N LYS A 232 -10.00 -27.80 -4.88
CA LYS A 232 -9.68 -26.39 -4.67
C LYS A 232 -9.36 -26.18 -3.19
N ILE A 233 -8.19 -25.62 -2.89
CA ILE A 233 -7.75 -25.35 -1.52
C ILE A 233 -7.56 -23.84 -1.36
N GLU A 234 -8.12 -23.28 -0.29
CA GLU A 234 -8.01 -21.87 0.07
C GLU A 234 -7.50 -21.76 1.51
N VAL A 235 -6.39 -21.04 1.70
CA VAL A 235 -5.76 -20.84 3.00
C VAL A 235 -5.81 -19.37 3.36
N THR A 236 -6.33 -19.09 4.56
CA THR A 236 -6.51 -17.72 5.06
C THR A 236 -6.21 -17.64 6.56
N LYS A 237 -5.85 -16.44 7.02
CA LYS A 237 -5.80 -16.10 8.46
C LYS A 237 -6.06 -14.60 8.61
N SER A 238 -6.77 -14.22 9.67
CA SER A 238 -7.06 -12.80 9.92
C SER A 238 -5.75 -12.00 10.06
N GLY A 239 -5.64 -10.89 9.32
CA GLY A 239 -4.44 -10.06 9.26
C GLY A 239 -3.33 -10.58 8.35
N TYR A 240 -3.51 -11.72 7.68
CA TYR A 240 -2.55 -12.33 6.77
C TYR A 240 -3.03 -12.22 5.32
N SER A 241 -2.11 -12.38 4.37
CA SER A 241 -2.45 -12.65 2.98
C SER A 241 -3.18 -14.00 2.85
N SER A 242 -3.67 -14.28 1.65
CA SER A 242 -4.29 -15.56 1.32
C SER A 242 -3.62 -16.20 0.12
N GLU A 243 -3.71 -17.52 0.07
CA GLU A 243 -3.26 -18.30 -1.08
C GLU A 243 -4.27 -19.40 -1.40
N ARG A 244 -4.40 -19.73 -2.69
CA ARG A 244 -5.28 -20.80 -3.15
C ARG A 244 -4.77 -21.51 -4.39
N THR A 245 -5.37 -22.66 -4.67
CA THR A 245 -5.22 -23.34 -5.96
C THR A 245 -6.18 -22.77 -7.01
N TYR A 246 -5.87 -23.04 -8.28
CA TYR A 246 -6.63 -22.59 -9.43
C TYR A 246 -6.89 -23.73 -10.42
N ALA A 247 -8.04 -23.69 -11.09
CA ALA A 247 -8.38 -24.65 -12.14
C ALA A 247 -7.85 -24.23 -13.51
N VAL A 248 -7.56 -25.22 -14.37
CA VAL A 248 -7.34 -24.96 -15.80
C VAL A 248 -8.66 -24.47 -16.40
N GLY A 249 -8.64 -23.34 -17.09
CA GLY A 249 -9.83 -22.69 -17.65
C GLY A 249 -10.48 -21.67 -16.71
N GLU A 250 -10.03 -21.54 -15.46
CA GLU A 250 -10.51 -20.52 -14.54
C GLU A 250 -10.21 -19.11 -15.06
N VAL A 251 -11.15 -18.18 -14.91
CA VAL A 251 -10.97 -16.76 -15.28
C VAL A 251 -10.53 -15.99 -14.05
N TYR A 252 -9.37 -15.34 -14.15
CA TYR A 252 -8.80 -14.49 -13.11
C TYR A 252 -8.46 -13.11 -13.69
N ASN A 253 -9.01 -12.04 -13.11
CA ASN A 253 -8.85 -10.67 -13.59
C ASN A 253 -9.08 -10.51 -15.12
N GLY A 254 -10.11 -11.20 -15.65
CA GLY A 254 -10.46 -11.16 -17.07
C GLY A 254 -9.57 -12.02 -17.98
N GLN A 255 -8.58 -12.73 -17.44
CA GLN A 255 -7.69 -13.61 -18.19
C GLN A 255 -7.96 -15.08 -17.86
N THR A 256 -7.95 -15.96 -18.86
CA THR A 256 -8.15 -17.40 -18.67
C THR A 256 -6.83 -18.09 -18.32
N ILE A 257 -6.78 -18.75 -17.17
CA ILE A 257 -5.65 -19.56 -16.72
C ILE A 257 -5.58 -20.83 -17.57
N LYS A 258 -4.47 -21.07 -18.26
CA LYS A 258 -4.20 -22.32 -18.99
C LYS A 258 -3.18 -23.20 -18.29
N THR A 259 -2.20 -22.59 -17.64
CA THR A 259 -1.22 -23.28 -16.80
C THR A 259 -1.20 -22.63 -15.43
N PRO A 260 -1.96 -23.15 -14.44
CA PRO A 260 -1.93 -22.64 -13.07
C PRO A 260 -0.54 -22.73 -12.45
N THR A 261 -0.12 -21.71 -11.70
CA THR A 261 1.10 -21.80 -10.87
C THR A 261 0.88 -22.80 -9.73
N LYS A 262 -0.36 -22.87 -9.22
CA LYS A 262 -0.78 -23.81 -8.19
C LYS A 262 -2.10 -24.48 -8.61
N PRO A 263 -2.06 -25.65 -9.26
CA PRO A 263 -3.27 -26.30 -9.77
C PRO A 263 -4.12 -26.90 -8.65
N ASN A 264 -5.42 -27.10 -8.91
CA ASN A 264 -6.27 -27.92 -8.06
C ASN A 264 -5.68 -29.33 -7.90
N VAL A 265 -5.80 -29.87 -6.69
CA VAL A 265 -5.12 -31.10 -6.31
C VAL A 265 -5.88 -32.32 -6.85
N THR A 266 -5.11 -33.32 -7.29
CA THR A 266 -5.59 -34.67 -7.58
C THR A 266 -5.33 -35.53 -6.36
N LEU A 267 -6.36 -36.23 -5.87
CA LEU A 267 -6.20 -37.25 -4.83
C LEU A 267 -6.39 -38.64 -5.42
N ILE A 268 -5.59 -39.56 -4.90
CA ILE A 268 -5.55 -40.97 -5.30
C ILE A 268 -5.81 -41.81 -4.05
N GLU A 269 -6.57 -42.87 -4.24
CA GLU A 269 -6.92 -43.85 -3.21
C GLU A 269 -5.66 -44.38 -2.50
N GLY A 270 -5.67 -44.42 -1.17
CA GLY A 270 -4.59 -44.93 -0.31
C GLY A 270 -3.29 -44.12 -0.32
N LYS A 271 -3.19 -43.04 -1.13
CA LYS A 271 -1.95 -42.26 -1.28
C LYS A 271 -1.94 -40.98 -0.46
N LEU A 272 -0.75 -40.65 0.04
CA LEU A 272 -0.44 -39.32 0.57
C LEU A 272 -0.12 -38.35 -0.56
N ILE A 273 -0.86 -37.26 -0.63
CA ILE A 273 -0.60 -36.12 -1.51
C ILE A 273 -0.26 -34.91 -0.64
N GLU A 274 0.92 -34.33 -0.86
CA GLU A 274 1.40 -33.19 -0.10
C GLU A 274 1.27 -31.89 -0.90
N THR A 275 0.84 -30.83 -0.23
CA THR A 275 0.83 -29.47 -0.77
C THR A 275 1.12 -28.46 0.34
N SER A 276 1.67 -27.33 -0.04
CA SER A 276 2.11 -26.31 0.91
C SER A 276 1.66 -24.92 0.48
N PHE A 277 1.29 -24.07 1.43
CA PHE A 277 0.82 -22.70 1.18
C PHE A 277 1.61 -21.72 2.02
N SER A 278 1.95 -20.58 1.42
CA SER A 278 2.62 -19.48 2.09
C SER A 278 1.64 -18.33 2.33
N ILE A 279 1.39 -18.01 3.59
CA ILE A 279 0.63 -16.83 4.02
C ILE A 279 1.36 -16.14 5.17
N ASP A 280 1.30 -14.82 5.23
CA ASP A 280 2.00 -14.01 6.23
C ASP A 280 1.23 -12.70 6.41
N LYS A 281 1.54 -11.96 7.48
CA LYS A 281 0.92 -10.69 7.79
C LYS A 281 1.03 -9.71 6.63
N VAL A 282 -0.09 -9.04 6.36
CA VAL A 282 -0.16 -8.01 5.32
C VAL A 282 0.57 -6.72 5.74
N SER A 283 0.98 -5.96 4.75
CA SER A 283 1.86 -4.79 4.88
C SER A 283 1.21 -3.53 4.31
N LEU A 284 1.84 -2.39 4.56
CA LEU A 284 1.47 -1.07 4.07
C LEU A 284 2.54 -0.53 3.11
N LEU A 285 2.11 -0.02 1.95
CA LEU A 285 2.98 0.71 1.02
C LEU A 285 2.46 2.14 0.90
N SER A 286 3.27 3.13 1.29
CA SER A 286 2.93 4.55 1.17
C SER A 286 3.65 5.14 -0.04
N VAL A 287 2.89 5.63 -1.01
CA VAL A 287 3.41 6.07 -2.31
C VAL A 287 3.22 7.58 -2.44
N SER A 288 4.31 8.33 -2.54
CA SER A 288 4.31 9.76 -2.81
C SER A 288 4.62 10.05 -4.27
N SER A 289 4.01 11.09 -4.87
CA SER A 289 4.24 11.47 -6.26
C SER A 289 4.77 12.89 -6.40
N TYR A 290 5.88 13.03 -7.13
CA TYR A 290 6.61 14.28 -7.31
C TYR A 290 6.91 14.54 -8.78
N ALA A 291 6.89 15.81 -9.18
CA ALA A 291 7.36 16.21 -10.49
C ALA A 291 8.87 16.09 -10.52
N GLU A 292 9.42 15.63 -11.64
CA GLU A 292 10.85 15.75 -11.91
C GLU A 292 11.19 17.24 -12.01
N GLY A 293 12.18 17.69 -11.23
CA GLY A 293 12.32 19.05 -10.72
C GLY A 293 12.24 20.19 -11.74
N ALA A 294 11.80 21.37 -11.27
CA ALA A 294 11.92 22.62 -12.01
C ALA A 294 13.40 22.92 -12.31
N ILE A 295 13.68 23.38 -13.53
CA ILE A 295 15.02 23.83 -13.90
C ILE A 295 15.28 25.13 -13.15
N SER A 296 16.22 25.09 -12.20
CA SER A 296 16.77 26.29 -11.56
C SER A 296 18.07 26.67 -12.24
N SER A 297 18.45 27.94 -12.11
CA SER A 297 19.61 28.50 -12.79
C SER A 297 20.40 29.46 -11.92
N PHE A 298 21.72 29.41 -12.08
CA PHE A 298 22.65 30.46 -11.71
C PHE A 298 22.95 31.26 -12.97
N VAL A 299 22.77 32.58 -12.92
CA VAL A 299 22.94 33.48 -14.06
C VAL A 299 23.87 34.61 -13.65
N ASP A 300 24.85 34.90 -14.51
CA ASP A 300 25.64 36.12 -14.40
C ASP A 300 25.61 36.82 -15.76
N SER A 301 25.20 38.08 -15.74
CA SER A 301 25.12 38.97 -16.91
C SER A 301 26.20 40.04 -16.89
N PHE A 302 27.09 40.02 -15.88
CA PHE A 302 28.24 40.90 -15.74
C PHE A 302 27.91 42.41 -15.74
N PHE A 303 26.70 42.78 -15.33
CA PHE A 303 26.35 44.18 -15.04
C PHE A 303 26.99 44.69 -13.75
N ASP A 304 27.30 43.77 -12.82
CA ASP A 304 28.10 44.00 -11.63
C ASP A 304 29.02 42.79 -11.35
N ALA A 305 29.73 42.80 -10.23
CA ALA A 305 30.68 41.75 -9.84
C ALA A 305 30.17 40.84 -8.70
N SER A 306 28.87 40.89 -8.36
CA SER A 306 28.31 40.17 -7.20
C SER A 306 28.43 38.65 -7.32
N GLU A 307 28.31 38.14 -8.54
CA GLU A 307 28.34 36.71 -8.87
C GLU A 307 29.76 36.17 -9.19
N ILE A 308 30.79 36.99 -8.96
CA ILE A 308 32.20 36.63 -9.18
C ILE A 308 32.88 36.40 -7.82
N ALA A 309 33.39 35.18 -7.60
CA ALA A 309 34.16 34.86 -6.39
C ALA A 309 35.61 35.34 -6.48
N GLU A 310 36.21 35.21 -7.67
CA GLU A 310 37.63 35.51 -7.88
C GLU A 310 37.85 35.94 -9.33
N SER A 311 38.77 36.87 -9.54
CA SER A 311 39.17 37.27 -10.89
C SER A 311 40.60 37.80 -10.92
N SER A 312 41.21 37.78 -12.11
CA SER A 312 42.55 38.31 -12.33
C SER A 312 42.70 38.84 -13.76
N HIS A 313 43.31 40.03 -13.90
CA HIS A 313 43.62 40.67 -15.19
C HIS A 313 42.43 40.80 -16.15
N ILE A 314 41.24 41.04 -15.61
CA ILE A 314 40.00 41.28 -16.37
C ILE A 314 39.37 42.61 -15.98
N VAL A 315 38.43 43.07 -16.80
CA VAL A 315 37.55 44.21 -16.53
C VAL A 315 36.11 43.74 -16.71
N VAL A 316 35.28 43.96 -15.69
CA VAL A 316 33.83 43.74 -15.72
C VAL A 316 33.16 45.11 -15.83
N ALA A 317 32.52 45.39 -16.96
CA ALA A 317 31.85 46.68 -17.18
C ALA A 317 30.78 46.57 -18.27
N GLY A 318 29.61 47.15 -18.01
CA GLY A 318 28.56 47.31 -19.01
C GLY A 318 27.96 46.00 -19.52
N GLY A 319 27.89 44.96 -18.68
CA GLY A 319 27.35 43.65 -19.06
C GLY A 319 28.34 42.78 -19.83
N ALA A 320 29.65 42.96 -19.61
CA ALA A 320 30.67 42.24 -20.34
C ALA A 320 31.97 42.09 -19.53
N VAL A 321 32.68 40.99 -19.80
CA VAL A 321 34.02 40.69 -19.28
C VAL A 321 35.03 40.70 -20.42
N THR A 322 36.10 41.47 -20.25
CA THR A 322 37.22 41.56 -21.18
C THR A 322 38.54 41.48 -20.42
N LEU A 323 39.66 41.26 -21.13
CA LEU A 323 40.98 41.38 -20.55
C LEU A 323 41.26 42.82 -20.14
N ALA A 324 41.92 42.99 -18.99
CA ALA A 324 42.49 44.27 -18.62
C ALA A 324 43.65 44.63 -19.55
N LYS A 325 43.91 45.93 -19.65
CA LYS A 325 45.08 46.44 -20.38
C LYS A 325 46.34 46.35 -19.52
N SER A 326 47.43 45.85 -20.10
CA SER A 326 48.76 45.82 -19.48
C SER A 326 49.50 47.14 -19.70
N ASP A 327 49.21 47.84 -20.82
CA ASP A 327 49.65 49.19 -21.12
C ASP A 327 48.59 49.96 -21.94
N ALA A 328 48.90 51.15 -22.47
CA ALA A 328 47.93 51.96 -23.21
C ALA A 328 47.32 51.24 -24.45
N THR A 329 48.07 50.32 -25.05
CA THR A 329 47.79 49.70 -26.36
C THR A 329 47.64 48.18 -26.32
N HIS A 330 48.11 47.50 -25.27
CA HIS A 330 48.11 46.05 -25.16
C HIS A 330 47.26 45.55 -23.98
N TYR A 331 46.65 44.39 -24.18
CA TYR A 331 45.97 43.60 -23.17
C TYR A 331 46.95 42.69 -22.44
N TYR A 332 46.61 42.23 -21.24
CA TYR A 332 47.29 41.07 -20.65
C TYR A 332 47.15 39.86 -21.59
N SER A 333 48.15 38.98 -21.62
CA SER A 333 48.09 37.77 -22.44
C SER A 333 47.05 36.77 -21.95
N SER A 334 46.72 36.80 -20.65
CA SER A 334 45.72 35.95 -20.00
C SER A 334 45.06 36.66 -18.83
N GLY A 335 43.80 36.33 -18.57
CA GLY A 335 43.03 36.72 -17.39
C GLY A 335 41.92 35.71 -17.14
N TYR A 336 41.35 35.69 -15.94
CA TYR A 336 40.29 34.74 -15.60
C TYR A 336 39.23 35.34 -14.68
N ILE A 337 38.06 34.70 -14.70
CA ILE A 337 36.98 34.88 -13.72
C ILE A 337 36.53 33.51 -13.20
N ILE A 338 36.16 33.46 -11.92
CA ILE A 338 35.55 32.30 -11.28
C ILE A 338 34.23 32.76 -10.67
N SER A 339 33.14 32.03 -10.97
CA SER A 339 31.83 32.31 -10.40
C SER A 339 31.81 32.15 -8.88
N GLN A 340 30.81 32.73 -8.23
CA GLN A 340 30.38 32.30 -6.90
C GLN A 340 30.09 30.79 -6.88
N THR A 341 30.14 30.24 -5.68
CA THR A 341 29.84 28.81 -5.48
C THR A 341 28.38 28.54 -5.82
N ILE A 342 28.14 27.67 -6.78
CA ILE A 342 26.81 27.17 -7.13
C ILE A 342 26.55 25.94 -6.28
N GLU A 343 25.79 26.12 -5.20
CA GLU A 343 25.45 25.06 -4.23
C GLU A 343 23.92 24.96 -4.11
N PRO A 344 23.27 24.15 -4.97
CA PRO A 344 21.82 23.99 -4.90
C PRO A 344 21.39 23.33 -3.60
N PRO A 345 20.40 23.87 -2.87
CA PRO A 345 19.92 23.31 -1.61
C PRO A 345 19.32 21.90 -1.77
N PHE A 346 18.89 21.55 -3.00
CA PHE A 346 18.22 20.30 -3.30
C PHE A 346 18.61 19.75 -4.69
N LEU A 347 19.90 19.50 -4.90
CA LEU A 347 20.42 19.04 -6.18
C LEU A 347 19.90 17.63 -6.54
N VAL A 348 19.00 17.55 -7.51
CA VAL A 348 18.55 16.29 -8.11
C VAL A 348 19.51 15.82 -9.21
N GLY A 349 20.12 16.76 -9.92
CA GLY A 349 21.12 16.53 -10.95
C GLY A 349 21.46 17.82 -11.69
N TRP A 350 22.68 17.93 -12.20
CA TRP A 350 23.08 19.06 -13.05
C TRP A 350 22.42 18.98 -14.43
N ASN A 351 22.28 20.10 -15.13
CA ASN A 351 21.67 20.17 -16.45
C ASN A 351 22.65 20.69 -17.50
N ASN A 352 22.72 22.00 -17.75
CA ASN A 352 23.59 22.59 -18.79
C ASN A 352 24.33 23.84 -18.30
N LEU A 353 25.49 24.10 -18.89
CA LEU A 353 26.16 25.40 -18.93
C LEU A 353 25.95 26.06 -20.30
N ASN A 354 25.51 27.30 -20.30
CA ASN A 354 25.35 28.14 -21.48
C ASN A 354 26.15 29.44 -21.30
N TYR A 355 26.54 30.08 -22.39
CA TYR A 355 27.21 31.38 -22.38
C TYR A 355 27.09 32.05 -23.75
N THR A 356 27.23 33.37 -23.77
CA THR A 356 27.40 34.14 -25.01
C THR A 356 28.71 34.91 -25.01
N ASP A 357 29.48 34.77 -26.09
CA ASP A 357 30.79 35.40 -26.21
C ASP A 357 31.09 35.91 -27.63
N ASN A 358 32.18 36.67 -27.75
CA ASN A 358 32.78 37.08 -29.00
C ASN A 358 34.29 36.85 -28.90
N THR A 359 34.82 35.99 -29.76
CA THR A 359 36.26 35.70 -29.87
C THR A 359 36.81 36.20 -31.20
N PRO A 360 37.23 37.47 -31.31
CA PRO A 360 37.95 37.97 -32.49
C PRO A 360 39.17 37.12 -32.86
N THR A 361 39.63 37.21 -34.11
CA THR A 361 40.86 36.50 -34.54
C THR A 361 42.02 36.78 -33.58
N ASN A 362 42.77 35.72 -33.23
CA ASN A 362 43.87 35.71 -32.26
C ASN A 362 43.45 35.89 -30.78
N THR A 363 42.19 35.64 -30.43
CA THR A 363 41.75 35.54 -29.04
C THR A 363 41.00 34.22 -28.78
N GLN A 364 40.87 33.84 -27.51
CA GLN A 364 40.17 32.63 -27.10
C GLN A 364 39.56 32.81 -25.71
N ILE A 365 38.39 32.18 -25.46
CA ILE A 365 37.91 31.92 -24.11
C ILE A 365 37.91 30.42 -23.86
N ARG A 366 38.35 30.00 -22.68
CA ARG A 366 38.33 28.62 -22.21
C ARG A 366 37.41 28.51 -21.01
N TYR A 367 36.32 27.76 -21.14
CA TYR A 367 35.35 27.50 -20.07
C TYR A 367 35.63 26.17 -19.40
N GLN A 368 35.58 26.12 -18.08
CA GLN A 368 35.85 24.92 -17.29
C GLN A 368 34.95 24.88 -16.05
N ALA A 369 34.64 23.69 -15.56
CA ALA A 369 33.93 23.47 -14.31
C ALA A 369 34.90 23.00 -13.22
N LEU A 370 34.77 23.61 -12.04
CA LEU A 370 35.54 23.30 -10.85
C LEU A 370 34.63 22.62 -9.82
N TYR A 371 35.16 21.65 -9.06
CA TYR A 371 34.52 21.08 -7.88
C TYR A 371 35.42 21.20 -6.65
N PHE A 372 34.80 21.17 -5.48
CA PHE A 372 35.52 21.21 -4.21
C PHE A 372 35.87 19.78 -3.77
N ASN A 373 37.16 19.46 -3.68
CA ASN A 373 37.63 18.12 -3.32
C ASN A 373 37.76 17.89 -1.80
N GLY A 374 37.32 18.84 -0.97
CA GLY A 374 37.49 18.85 0.48
C GLY A 374 38.57 19.82 0.98
N THR A 375 39.50 20.25 0.13
CA THR A 375 40.59 21.18 0.50
C THR A 375 40.66 22.39 -0.43
N SER A 376 40.47 22.19 -1.74
CA SER A 376 40.59 23.25 -2.74
C SER A 376 39.63 23.05 -3.90
N TRP A 377 39.37 24.11 -4.66
CA TRP A 377 38.67 24.03 -5.94
C TRP A 377 39.62 23.50 -7.01
N VAL A 378 39.26 22.39 -7.63
CA VAL A 378 40.04 21.73 -8.70
C VAL A 378 39.14 21.41 -9.88
N LEU A 379 39.71 21.16 -11.06
CA LEU A 379 38.93 20.80 -12.24
C LEU A 379 38.17 19.49 -12.04
N VAL A 380 36.91 19.46 -12.46
CA VAL A 380 36.18 18.20 -12.65
C VAL A 380 36.97 17.33 -13.63
N PRO A 381 37.30 16.07 -13.30
CA PRO A 381 38.08 15.20 -14.17
C PRO A 381 37.43 14.97 -15.54
N ASP A 382 38.24 14.80 -16.59
CA ASP A 382 37.74 14.54 -17.95
C ASP A 382 37.01 13.18 -18.08
N SER A 383 37.20 12.26 -17.13
CA SER A 383 36.43 11.02 -17.07
C SER A 383 34.94 11.27 -16.83
N ASP A 384 34.63 12.35 -16.09
CA ASP A 384 33.28 12.65 -15.60
C ASP A 384 32.68 13.83 -16.38
N LEU A 385 33.53 14.75 -16.87
CA LEU A 385 33.17 15.82 -17.79
C LEU A 385 34.16 15.92 -18.97
N PRO A 386 33.94 15.16 -20.06
CA PRO A 386 34.86 15.11 -21.19
C PRO A 386 35.20 16.49 -21.78
N GLY A 387 36.50 16.80 -21.85
CA GLY A 387 37.02 18.03 -22.44
C GLY A 387 37.18 19.20 -21.45
N ASN A 388 36.86 19.01 -20.17
CA ASN A 388 36.97 20.05 -19.15
C ASN A 388 38.41 20.57 -18.97
N SER A 389 39.42 19.71 -19.03
CA SER A 389 40.84 20.11 -18.91
C SER A 389 41.30 21.03 -20.07
N SER A 390 40.78 20.79 -21.27
CA SER A 390 41.12 21.50 -22.49
C SER A 390 40.24 22.73 -22.73
N GLY A 391 39.13 22.84 -22.01
CA GLY A 391 38.08 23.83 -22.20
C GLY A 391 36.84 23.22 -22.84
N LEU A 392 35.72 23.40 -22.18
CA LEU A 392 34.39 23.08 -22.66
C LEU A 392 34.05 24.01 -23.84
N LYS A 393 33.62 23.41 -24.95
CA LYS A 393 33.33 24.12 -26.20
C LYS A 393 31.87 23.94 -26.57
N THR A 394 31.33 24.93 -27.28
CA THR A 394 30.01 24.91 -27.94
C THR A 394 28.84 24.74 -26.96
N PRO A 395 28.27 25.85 -26.44
CA PRO A 395 27.08 25.76 -25.60
C PRO A 395 25.84 25.33 -26.41
N PRO A 396 24.84 24.67 -25.80
CA PRO A 396 24.80 24.27 -24.39
C PRO A 396 25.73 23.08 -24.10
N ILE A 397 26.56 23.23 -23.07
CA ILE A 397 27.43 22.16 -22.57
C ILE A 397 26.65 21.35 -21.55
N SER A 398 26.53 20.05 -21.78
CA SER A 398 25.82 19.16 -20.86
C SER A 398 26.65 18.85 -19.61
N LEU A 399 26.05 19.10 -18.45
CA LEU A 399 26.59 18.77 -17.12
C LEU A 399 25.87 17.56 -16.48
N SER A 400 24.88 16.99 -17.15
CA SER A 400 23.96 15.98 -16.58
C SER A 400 24.59 14.65 -16.17
N ARG A 401 25.83 14.38 -16.62
CA ARG A 401 26.60 13.18 -16.24
C ARG A 401 27.30 13.30 -14.90
N LEU A 402 27.37 14.51 -14.34
CA LEU A 402 28.02 14.74 -13.06
C LEU A 402 27.18 14.13 -11.94
N ASP A 403 27.78 13.19 -11.22
CA ASP A 403 27.18 12.58 -10.05
C ASP A 403 26.92 13.65 -8.97
N LYS A 404 25.67 13.79 -8.56
CA LYS A 404 25.22 14.82 -7.60
C LYS A 404 25.81 14.65 -6.20
N THR A 405 26.22 13.43 -5.82
CA THR A 405 26.79 13.15 -4.49
C THR A 405 28.29 13.47 -4.47
N GLN A 406 28.99 13.20 -5.58
CA GLN A 406 30.39 13.56 -5.77
C GLN A 406 30.58 15.05 -6.07
N TYR A 407 29.64 15.65 -6.80
CA TYR A 407 29.67 17.04 -7.26
C TYR A 407 28.45 17.83 -6.73
N PRO A 408 28.28 17.97 -5.40
CA PRO A 408 27.12 18.67 -4.82
C PRO A 408 27.15 20.18 -5.08
N LYS A 409 28.32 20.74 -5.42
CA LYS A 409 28.52 22.14 -5.76
C LYS A 409 29.61 22.33 -6.80
N LEU A 410 29.46 23.35 -7.63
CA LEU A 410 30.38 23.69 -8.71
C LEU A 410 30.75 25.17 -8.68
N ARG A 411 31.85 25.50 -9.37
CA ARG A 411 32.16 26.86 -9.83
C ARG A 411 32.48 26.83 -11.31
N MET A 412 32.12 27.90 -12.02
CA MET A 412 32.46 28.07 -13.43
C MET A 412 33.72 28.94 -13.54
N LEU A 413 34.67 28.50 -14.36
CA LEU A 413 35.92 29.20 -14.64
C LEU A 413 35.93 29.58 -16.12
N ALA A 414 36.12 30.87 -16.44
CA ALA A 414 36.41 31.33 -17.78
C ALA A 414 37.81 31.96 -17.81
N THR A 415 38.70 31.43 -18.66
CA THR A 415 40.02 32.01 -18.92
C THR A 415 40.01 32.69 -20.27
N LEU A 416 40.24 34.00 -20.29
CA LEU A 416 40.33 34.82 -21.49
C LEU A 416 41.80 34.90 -21.92
N LEU A 417 42.05 34.73 -23.22
CA LEU A 417 43.39 34.70 -23.80
C LEU A 417 43.50 35.66 -24.99
N SER A 418 44.61 36.40 -25.04
CA SER A 418 45.05 37.17 -26.20
C SER A 418 46.34 36.56 -26.73
N LEU A 419 46.30 35.92 -27.91
CA LEU A 419 47.29 34.92 -28.32
C LEU A 419 48.52 35.50 -29.03
N SER A 420 48.34 36.54 -29.84
CA SER A 420 49.42 37.18 -30.60
C SER A 420 49.17 38.69 -30.63
N ASP A 421 50.24 39.50 -30.67
CA ASP A 421 50.22 40.98 -30.67
C ASP A 421 49.55 41.67 -29.49
N HIS A 422 48.72 40.97 -28.71
CA HIS A 422 48.02 41.42 -27.52
C HIS A 422 47.18 42.69 -27.71
N LYS A 423 46.73 42.99 -28.94
CA LYS A 423 45.92 44.19 -29.24
C LYS A 423 44.42 43.95 -29.25
N LYS A 424 44.00 42.69 -29.09
CA LYS A 424 42.58 42.28 -29.06
C LYS A 424 42.27 41.53 -27.78
N THR A 425 41.04 41.67 -27.31
CA THR A 425 40.49 40.89 -26.20
C THR A 425 39.28 40.09 -26.70
N PRO A 426 39.08 38.85 -26.22
CA PRO A 426 37.77 38.24 -26.31
C PRO A 426 36.81 38.94 -25.34
N THR A 427 35.52 38.76 -25.56
CA THR A 427 34.46 39.31 -24.72
C THR A 427 33.48 38.21 -24.32
N LEU A 428 33.19 38.08 -23.03
CA LEU A 428 32.13 37.23 -22.48
C LEU A 428 30.98 38.13 -22.01
N TYR A 429 29.76 37.88 -22.46
CA TYR A 429 28.59 38.72 -22.14
C TYR A 429 27.68 38.12 -21.07
N ASP A 430 27.56 36.80 -21.02
CA ASP A 430 26.82 36.10 -19.96
C ASP A 430 27.26 34.66 -19.83
N TRP A 431 26.94 34.05 -18.69
CA TRP A 431 26.86 32.60 -18.57
C TRP A 431 25.68 32.17 -17.70
N THR A 432 25.24 30.94 -17.89
CA THR A 432 24.14 30.35 -17.13
C THR A 432 24.40 28.88 -16.87
N ALA A 433 24.44 28.48 -15.61
CA ALA A 433 24.49 27.08 -15.21
C ALA A 433 23.12 26.66 -14.67
N THR A 434 22.62 25.51 -15.10
CA THR A 434 21.29 25.00 -14.74
C THR A 434 21.38 23.65 -14.04
N TRP A 435 20.42 23.37 -13.17
CA TRP A 435 20.26 22.09 -12.49
C TRP A 435 18.78 21.80 -12.25
N PHE A 436 18.49 20.53 -11.95
CA PHE A 436 17.20 20.10 -11.43
C PHE A 436 17.22 20.27 -9.91
N GLY A 437 16.42 21.20 -9.40
CA GLY A 437 16.22 21.40 -7.96
C GLY A 437 14.97 20.69 -7.47
N SER A 438 14.98 20.13 -6.25
CA SER A 438 13.76 19.68 -5.58
C SER A 438 13.38 20.61 -4.42
N ALA A 439 12.57 21.62 -4.67
CA ALA A 439 11.34 21.59 -3.89
C ALA A 439 10.49 20.52 -4.59
N PRO A 440 10.23 19.34 -3.98
CA PRO A 440 9.42 18.33 -4.63
C PRO A 440 8.04 18.93 -4.90
N THR A 441 7.77 19.35 -6.14
CA THR A 441 6.43 19.78 -6.50
C THR A 441 5.57 18.53 -6.48
N VAL A 442 4.71 18.46 -5.48
CA VAL A 442 3.78 17.35 -5.32
C VAL A 442 2.88 17.30 -6.55
N VAL A 443 2.90 16.18 -7.26
CA VAL A 443 1.90 15.91 -8.31
C VAL A 443 0.72 15.28 -7.60
N THR A 444 -0.41 15.96 -7.61
CA THR A 444 -1.64 15.43 -7.01
C THR A 444 -2.35 14.53 -8.02
N SER A 445 -3.17 13.60 -7.52
CA SER A 445 -4.09 12.83 -8.37
C SER A 445 -3.44 11.91 -9.40
N VAL A 446 -2.22 11.41 -9.16
CA VAL A 446 -1.50 10.55 -10.11
C VAL A 446 -2.06 9.14 -10.10
N VAL A 447 -2.55 8.68 -11.25
CA VAL A 447 -2.96 7.28 -11.45
C VAL A 447 -1.75 6.45 -11.90
N PHE A 448 -1.47 5.36 -11.19
CA PHE A 448 -0.38 4.43 -11.50
C PHE A 448 -0.84 2.98 -11.31
N ASN A 449 -0.27 2.05 -12.06
CA ASN A 449 -0.44 0.62 -11.82
C ASN A 449 0.62 0.14 -10.83
N LEU A 450 0.17 -0.58 -9.79
CA LEU A 450 1.01 -1.31 -8.85
C LEU A 450 0.86 -2.81 -9.14
N GLN A 451 1.98 -3.46 -9.46
CA GLN A 451 2.02 -4.88 -9.82
C GLN A 451 3.00 -5.64 -8.93
N GLY A 452 2.58 -6.78 -8.38
CA GLY A 452 3.45 -7.73 -7.68
C GLY A 452 4.03 -8.79 -8.63
N GLN A 453 5.13 -9.44 -8.25
CA GLN A 453 5.78 -10.47 -9.08
C GLN A 453 5.06 -11.82 -9.05
N LYS A 454 4.31 -12.14 -7.98
CA LYS A 454 3.60 -13.42 -7.86
C LYS A 454 2.54 -13.59 -8.95
N THR A 455 2.39 -14.82 -9.46
CA THR A 455 1.45 -15.16 -10.55
C THR A 455 0.49 -16.27 -10.13
N VAL A 456 -0.72 -16.25 -10.67
CA VAL A 456 -1.70 -17.34 -10.51
C VAL A 456 -1.57 -18.40 -11.60
N GLY A 457 -0.91 -18.06 -12.71
CA GLY A 457 -0.65 -18.96 -13.82
C GLY A 457 -0.26 -18.23 -15.10
N LYS A 458 -0.42 -18.91 -16.24
CA LYS A 458 -0.16 -18.38 -17.58
C LYS A 458 -1.35 -18.58 -18.52
N THR A 459 -1.48 -17.68 -19.50
CA THR A 459 -2.44 -17.78 -20.62
C THR A 459 -1.99 -18.81 -21.67
N SER A 460 -2.81 -19.05 -22.71
CA SER A 460 -2.45 -19.93 -23.84
C SER A 460 -1.25 -19.44 -24.65
N SER A 461 -0.98 -18.13 -24.66
CA SER A 461 0.19 -17.54 -25.31
C SER A 461 1.44 -17.56 -24.42
N GLY A 462 1.34 -18.12 -23.20
CA GLY A 462 2.44 -18.18 -22.24
C GLY A 462 2.65 -16.89 -21.42
N GLN A 463 1.77 -15.89 -21.54
CA GLN A 463 1.85 -14.66 -20.75
C GLN A 463 1.46 -14.93 -19.29
N SER A 464 2.23 -14.37 -18.35
CA SER A 464 1.95 -14.46 -16.91
C SER A 464 0.68 -13.69 -16.53
N ILE A 465 -0.13 -14.31 -15.67
CA ILE A 465 -1.30 -13.72 -15.03
C ILE A 465 -0.90 -13.37 -13.60
N TYR A 466 -0.66 -12.08 -13.33
CA TYR A 466 -0.19 -11.63 -12.02
C TYR A 466 -1.30 -11.70 -10.97
N LYS A 467 -0.94 -12.13 -9.75
CA LYS A 467 -1.83 -12.21 -8.59
C LYS A 467 -2.26 -10.82 -8.13
N TYR A 468 -1.36 -9.84 -8.21
CA TYR A 468 -1.65 -8.45 -7.90
C TYR A 468 -1.24 -7.55 -9.06
N SER A 469 -2.20 -6.89 -9.69
CA SER A 469 -1.99 -5.77 -10.62
C SER A 469 -3.21 -4.87 -10.56
N GLN A 470 -3.07 -3.69 -9.96
CA GLN A 470 -4.18 -2.77 -9.74
C GLN A 470 -3.76 -1.33 -10.00
N ASN A 471 -4.66 -0.56 -10.59
CA ASN A 471 -4.50 0.88 -10.66
C ASN A 471 -4.81 1.50 -9.30
N LYS A 472 -3.94 2.39 -8.86
CA LYS A 472 -4.01 3.18 -7.63
C LYS A 472 -3.88 4.65 -8.01
N GLN A 473 -4.27 5.52 -7.09
CA GLN A 473 -4.23 6.96 -7.31
C GLN A 473 -3.74 7.68 -6.06
N THR A 474 -2.80 8.62 -6.21
CA THR A 474 -2.41 9.52 -5.12
C THR A 474 -3.47 10.58 -4.89
N SER A 475 -3.75 10.92 -3.64
CA SER A 475 -4.63 12.04 -3.25
C SER A 475 -3.81 13.04 -2.45
N GLY A 476 -3.79 14.31 -2.87
CA GLY A 476 -2.88 15.30 -2.27
C GLY A 476 -1.39 14.93 -2.40
N GLY A 477 -1.05 14.03 -3.33
CA GLY A 477 0.33 13.56 -3.55
C GLY A 477 0.70 12.25 -2.89
N VAL A 478 -0.17 11.65 -2.08
CA VAL A 478 0.13 10.41 -1.33
C VAL A 478 -0.95 9.35 -1.58
N ALA A 479 -0.56 8.07 -1.66
CA ALA A 479 -1.45 6.92 -1.64
C ALA A 479 -0.97 5.89 -0.60
N ASP A 480 -1.76 5.67 0.44
CA ASP A 480 -1.52 4.60 1.42
C ASP A 480 -2.27 3.33 1.00
N ILE A 481 -1.51 2.27 0.70
CA ILE A 481 -2.03 1.02 0.18
C ILE A 481 -1.79 -0.07 1.22
N SER A 482 -2.83 -0.38 2.00
CA SER A 482 -2.81 -1.43 3.02
C SER A 482 -3.24 -2.78 2.46
N GLY A 483 -3.00 -3.84 3.22
CA GLY A 483 -3.46 -5.18 2.86
C GLY A 483 -2.60 -5.86 1.79
N LEU A 484 -1.38 -5.39 1.57
CA LEU A 484 -0.47 -5.96 0.58
C LEU A 484 0.25 -7.20 1.14
N GLU A 485 0.39 -8.22 0.30
CA GLU A 485 1.21 -9.39 0.60
C GLU A 485 2.70 -9.02 0.49
N TRP A 486 3.58 -9.75 1.19
CA TRP A 486 5.01 -9.63 0.92
C TRP A 486 5.28 -10.07 -0.52
N ASP A 487 5.91 -9.21 -1.30
CA ASP A 487 6.22 -9.44 -2.70
C ASP A 487 7.25 -8.41 -3.14
N VAL A 488 7.68 -8.53 -4.39
CA VAL A 488 8.42 -7.48 -5.06
C VAL A 488 7.47 -6.75 -6.00
N TYR A 489 7.34 -5.43 -5.80
CA TYR A 489 6.39 -4.58 -6.50
C TYR A 489 7.05 -3.68 -7.54
N SER A 490 6.38 -3.47 -8.66
CA SER A 490 6.75 -2.54 -9.72
C SER A 490 5.63 -1.54 -9.99
N PHE A 491 6.02 -0.36 -10.45
CA PHE A 491 5.16 0.78 -10.74
C PHE A 491 5.25 1.14 -12.21
N SER A 492 4.10 1.38 -12.83
CA SER A 492 4.03 1.97 -14.16
C SER A 492 2.97 3.04 -14.22
N VAL A 493 3.22 4.10 -14.96
CA VAL A 493 2.26 5.17 -15.24
C VAL A 493 1.97 5.15 -16.73
N ASP A 494 0.69 5.13 -17.10
CA ASP A 494 0.30 5.25 -18.50
C ASP A 494 0.41 6.70 -18.93
N LYS A 495 1.51 7.02 -19.63
CA LYS A 495 1.78 8.34 -20.16
C LYS A 495 0.67 8.86 -21.06
N SER A 496 0.06 7.99 -21.88
CA SER A 496 -0.99 8.39 -22.82
C SER A 496 -2.28 8.81 -22.11
N ALA A 497 -2.58 8.16 -20.97
CA ALA A 497 -3.75 8.46 -20.16
C ALA A 497 -3.51 9.62 -19.18
N THR A 498 -2.30 9.77 -18.65
CA THR A 498 -2.01 10.72 -17.55
C THR A 498 -1.24 11.96 -17.97
N GLY A 499 -0.57 11.96 -19.14
CA GLY A 499 0.39 13.00 -19.54
C GLY A 499 1.67 13.02 -18.69
N LEU A 500 1.86 12.00 -17.84
CA LEU A 500 2.97 11.88 -16.90
C LEU A 500 3.81 10.65 -17.27
N ASP A 501 5.12 10.82 -17.28
CA ASP A 501 6.07 9.75 -17.58
C ASP A 501 6.84 9.40 -16.30
N LEU A 502 6.75 8.14 -15.84
CA LEU A 502 7.47 7.70 -14.65
C LEU A 502 8.95 7.50 -15.00
N THR A 503 9.81 8.42 -14.54
CA THR A 503 11.23 8.40 -14.89
C THR A 503 12.08 7.65 -13.87
N ARG A 504 11.73 7.74 -12.58
CA ARG A 504 12.37 6.94 -11.53
C ARG A 504 11.46 6.74 -10.32
N THR A 505 11.85 5.80 -9.46
CA THR A 505 11.32 5.65 -8.11
C THR A 505 12.44 5.74 -7.08
N ASP A 506 12.11 6.08 -5.85
CA ASP A 506 13.00 5.96 -4.70
C ASP A 506 12.27 5.23 -3.55
N PRO A 507 12.72 4.03 -3.12
CA PRO A 507 13.85 3.29 -3.67
C PRO A 507 13.63 2.88 -5.13
N ALA A 508 14.72 2.59 -5.84
CA ALA A 508 14.67 2.15 -7.23
C ALA A 508 13.87 0.83 -7.33
N GLN A 509 12.90 0.80 -8.24
CA GLN A 509 12.09 -0.38 -8.48
C GLN A 509 12.85 -1.45 -9.29
N PRO A 510 12.56 -2.75 -9.09
CA PRO A 510 11.42 -3.29 -8.33
C PRO A 510 11.66 -3.26 -6.81
N ILE A 511 10.62 -2.95 -6.03
CA ILE A 511 10.68 -2.67 -4.60
C ILE A 511 10.23 -3.88 -3.80
N SER A 512 11.10 -4.40 -2.93
CA SER A 512 10.75 -5.49 -2.03
C SER A 512 9.91 -4.97 -0.86
N LEU A 513 8.75 -5.58 -0.62
CA LEU A 513 7.91 -5.34 0.54
C LEU A 513 7.97 -6.58 1.45
N ALA A 514 8.51 -6.44 2.65
CA ALA A 514 8.52 -7.50 3.65
C ALA A 514 7.11 -7.69 4.27
N SER A 515 6.87 -8.82 4.93
CA SER A 515 5.65 -9.02 5.72
C SER A 515 5.64 -8.12 6.97
N ASP A 516 4.43 -7.79 7.46
CA ASP A 516 4.22 -6.94 8.64
C ASP A 516 5.00 -5.62 8.62
N SER A 517 5.19 -5.02 7.43
CA SER A 517 6.07 -3.88 7.24
C SER A 517 5.36 -2.66 6.66
N SER A 518 5.99 -1.50 6.80
CA SER A 518 5.61 -0.28 6.10
C SER A 518 6.78 0.18 5.23
N GLN A 519 6.52 0.41 3.94
CA GLN A 519 7.51 0.87 2.99
C GLN A 519 7.04 2.17 2.33
N GLU A 520 7.90 3.18 2.34
CA GLU A 520 7.69 4.43 1.62
C GLU A 520 8.32 4.37 0.23
N VAL A 521 7.63 4.93 -0.76
CA VAL A 521 8.08 4.99 -2.16
C VAL A 521 7.76 6.34 -2.74
N ALA A 522 8.75 7.01 -3.31
CA ALA A 522 8.58 8.22 -4.10
C ALA A 522 8.56 7.88 -5.60
N LEU A 523 7.56 8.36 -6.32
CA LEU A 523 7.47 8.34 -7.78
C LEU A 523 7.90 9.70 -8.31
N PHE A 524 8.86 9.72 -9.23
CA PHE A 524 9.30 10.93 -9.92
C PHE A 524 8.78 10.92 -11.35
N LEU A 525 8.03 11.96 -11.69
CA LEU A 525 7.22 12.01 -12.89
C LEU A 525 7.68 13.17 -13.76
N LYS A 526 8.11 12.87 -14.97
CA LYS A 526 8.34 13.89 -15.99
C LYS A 526 7.01 14.30 -16.59
N VAL A 527 6.78 15.61 -16.63
CA VAL A 527 5.58 16.22 -17.18
C VAL A 527 5.86 16.62 -18.63
N GLU A 528 4.97 16.26 -19.56
CA GLU A 528 5.14 16.65 -20.97
C GLU A 528 4.88 18.15 -21.19
N ASN A 529 3.77 18.68 -20.64
CA ASN A 529 3.50 20.11 -20.68
C ASN A 529 3.25 20.67 -19.28
N SER A 530 3.94 21.75 -18.95
CA SER A 530 3.88 22.40 -17.64
C SER A 530 3.90 23.90 -17.80
N LEU A 531 3.33 24.63 -16.83
CA LEU A 531 3.41 26.08 -16.78
C LEU A 531 3.98 26.55 -15.45
N LEU A 532 5.15 27.19 -15.48
CA LEU A 532 5.70 27.93 -14.36
C LEU A 532 5.30 29.40 -14.46
N VAL A 533 4.53 29.89 -13.49
CA VAL A 533 4.13 31.28 -13.39
C VAL A 533 5.04 31.99 -12.39
N PHE A 534 5.70 33.05 -12.81
CA PHE A 534 6.40 33.99 -11.92
C PHE A 534 5.55 35.23 -11.73
N VAL A 535 5.32 35.62 -10.48
CA VAL A 535 4.59 36.83 -10.12
C VAL A 535 5.55 37.80 -9.45
N LYS A 536 5.67 39.00 -10.03
CA LYS A 536 6.61 40.02 -9.57
C LYS A 536 5.90 41.36 -9.42
N ASP A 537 6.44 42.20 -8.54
CA ASP A 537 6.09 43.61 -8.44
C ASP A 537 6.65 44.36 -9.65
N ASP A 538 5.79 45.11 -10.36
CA ASP A 538 6.17 45.78 -11.61
C ASP A 538 7.22 46.89 -11.39
N SER A 539 7.22 47.54 -10.22
CA SER A 539 8.08 48.69 -9.93
C SER A 539 9.48 48.29 -9.42
N SER A 540 9.54 47.26 -8.56
CA SER A 540 10.76 46.83 -7.88
C SER A 540 11.39 45.57 -8.48
N GLY A 541 10.65 44.84 -9.32
CA GLY A 541 11.06 43.56 -9.89
C GLY A 541 11.14 42.41 -8.87
N GLN A 542 10.76 42.65 -7.62
CA GLN A 542 10.81 41.67 -6.53
C GLN A 542 9.69 40.63 -6.66
N PRO A 543 9.93 39.37 -6.25
CA PRO A 543 8.90 38.33 -6.25
C PRO A 543 7.76 38.64 -5.27
N ILE A 544 6.53 38.29 -5.64
CA ILE A 544 5.36 38.43 -4.76
C ILE A 544 5.01 37.07 -4.16
N PHE A 545 5.22 36.93 -2.86
CA PHE A 545 4.81 35.76 -2.08
C PHE A 545 3.29 35.67 -1.94
N SER A 546 2.73 34.45 -2.01
CA SER A 546 1.32 34.16 -1.77
C SER A 546 0.31 34.89 -2.69
N ALA A 547 0.71 35.25 -3.91
CA ALA A 547 -0.20 35.66 -4.97
C ALA A 547 -1.03 34.46 -5.45
N ASN A 548 -2.34 34.65 -5.64
CA ASN A 548 -3.22 33.64 -6.20
C ASN A 548 -3.12 33.63 -7.72
N ALA A 549 -2.69 32.52 -8.30
CA ALA A 549 -2.71 32.24 -9.73
C ALA A 549 -3.79 31.18 -10.01
N ARG A 550 -4.80 31.52 -10.79
CA ARG A 550 -5.83 30.60 -11.29
C ARG A 550 -5.64 30.36 -12.78
N LEU A 551 -5.47 29.10 -13.17
CA LEU A 551 -5.32 28.67 -14.55
C LEU A 551 -6.51 27.79 -14.93
N PHE A 552 -7.20 28.15 -16.02
CA PHE A 552 -8.34 27.36 -16.48
C PHE A 552 -8.45 27.27 -18.02
N ASN A 553 -9.04 26.17 -18.48
CA ASN A 553 -9.45 25.93 -19.86
C ASN A 553 -10.78 25.14 -19.84
N VAL A 554 -11.84 25.78 -20.33
CA VAL A 554 -13.21 25.23 -20.30
C VAL A 554 -13.35 23.99 -21.19
N SER A 555 -12.70 23.97 -22.36
CA SER A 555 -12.78 22.84 -23.30
C SER A 555 -12.10 21.57 -22.80
N LEU A 556 -11.07 21.73 -21.96
CA LEU A 556 -10.35 20.63 -21.31
C LEU A 556 -10.91 20.27 -19.94
N ASN A 557 -11.96 20.95 -19.47
CA ASN A 557 -12.49 20.84 -18.11
C ASN A 557 -11.39 20.98 -17.03
N TYR A 558 -10.45 21.90 -17.24
CA TYR A 558 -9.35 22.19 -16.33
C TYR A 558 -9.57 23.53 -15.64
N ASP A 559 -9.51 23.57 -14.32
CA ASP A 559 -9.58 24.80 -13.51
C ASP A 559 -8.86 24.56 -12.18
N GLN A 560 -7.75 25.24 -11.97
CA GLN A 560 -6.90 25.09 -10.77
C GLN A 560 -6.41 26.45 -10.29
N SER A 561 -6.29 26.59 -8.97
CA SER A 561 -5.72 27.77 -8.33
C SER A 561 -4.57 27.37 -7.42
N LEU A 562 -3.43 28.04 -7.58
CA LEU A 562 -2.22 27.85 -6.78
C LEU A 562 -1.80 29.20 -6.16
N LEU A 563 -1.12 29.14 -5.02
CA LEU A 563 -0.46 30.30 -4.41
C LEU A 563 1.01 30.31 -4.82
N THR A 564 1.59 31.49 -5.00
CA THR A 564 3.03 31.61 -5.24
C THR A 564 3.85 31.36 -3.98
N ASP A 565 5.01 30.73 -4.15
CA ASP A 565 6.02 30.55 -3.10
C ASP A 565 6.83 31.82 -2.81
N GLU A 566 7.81 31.74 -1.92
CA GLU A 566 8.68 32.87 -1.50
C GLU A 566 9.47 33.50 -2.66
N ASN A 567 9.63 32.76 -3.76
CA ASN A 567 10.27 33.21 -4.99
C ASN A 567 9.25 33.73 -6.02
N GLY A 568 7.97 33.86 -5.63
CA GLY A 568 6.89 34.35 -6.48
C GLY A 568 6.46 33.31 -7.52
N GLN A 569 6.67 32.02 -7.30
CA GLN A 569 6.44 30.97 -8.30
C GLN A 569 5.20 30.13 -8.01
N ALA A 570 4.38 29.87 -9.04
CA ALA A 570 3.30 28.90 -9.02
C ALA A 570 3.42 27.94 -10.21
N PHE A 571 3.44 26.63 -9.95
CA PHE A 571 3.75 25.62 -10.97
C PHE A 571 2.55 24.71 -11.27
N PHE A 572 2.01 24.81 -12.49
CA PHE A 572 0.86 24.04 -12.95
C PHE A 572 1.30 22.82 -13.77
N LEU A 573 0.84 21.65 -13.34
CA LEU A 573 1.16 20.36 -13.94
C LEU A 573 0.16 19.26 -13.50
N PRO A 574 0.02 18.18 -14.30
CA PRO A 574 0.30 18.16 -15.73
C PRO A 574 -0.69 19.04 -16.52
N LEU A 575 -0.27 19.55 -17.67
CA LEU A 575 -1.14 20.28 -18.60
C LEU A 575 -1.19 19.57 -19.96
N SER A 576 -2.31 19.75 -20.66
CA SER A 576 -2.41 19.40 -22.07
C SER A 576 -1.86 20.54 -22.91
N SER A 577 -1.32 20.24 -24.10
CA SER A 577 -0.87 21.29 -25.02
C SER A 577 -2.07 22.09 -25.54
N ALA A 578 -2.31 23.29 -25.01
CA ALA A 578 -3.45 24.13 -25.32
C ALA A 578 -3.24 25.58 -24.84
N SER A 579 -4.16 26.47 -25.20
CA SER A 579 -4.24 27.82 -24.61
C SER A 579 -5.10 27.83 -23.37
N TYR A 580 -4.58 28.41 -22.29
CA TYR A 580 -5.26 28.56 -21.00
C TYR A 580 -5.46 30.05 -20.68
N THR A 581 -6.48 30.34 -19.87
CA THR A 581 -6.65 31.66 -19.26
C THR A 581 -6.01 31.63 -17.88
N LEU A 582 -5.08 32.56 -17.65
CA LEU A 582 -4.38 32.76 -16.39
C LEU A 582 -4.87 34.06 -15.76
N VAL A 583 -5.41 33.96 -14.54
CA VAL A 583 -5.80 35.10 -13.70
C VAL A 583 -4.89 35.12 -12.49
N VAL A 584 -4.20 36.22 -12.25
CA VAL A 584 -3.31 36.40 -11.10
C VAL A 584 -3.76 37.60 -10.27
N GLY A 585 -3.84 37.42 -8.95
CA GLY A 585 -4.17 38.48 -8.01
C GLY A 585 -3.43 38.35 -6.69
N ALA A 586 -3.12 39.48 -6.06
CA ALA A 586 -2.48 39.56 -4.74
C ALA A 586 -3.06 40.73 -3.95
N SER A 587 -3.03 40.66 -2.61
CA SER A 587 -3.51 41.77 -1.78
C SER A 587 -2.65 43.02 -1.97
N GLY A 588 -3.27 44.18 -2.19
CA GLY A 588 -2.57 45.43 -2.50
C GLY A 588 -2.17 45.61 -3.97
N TYR A 589 -2.54 44.67 -4.85
CA TYR A 589 -2.20 44.69 -6.28
C TYR A 589 -3.45 44.66 -7.16
N GLN A 590 -3.35 45.19 -8.38
CA GLN A 590 -4.40 45.02 -9.40
C GLN A 590 -4.35 43.61 -9.99
N ASN A 591 -5.52 42.99 -10.22
CA ASN A 591 -5.58 41.67 -10.85
C ASN A 591 -5.13 41.72 -12.32
N SER A 592 -4.42 40.70 -12.77
CA SER A 592 -3.99 40.52 -14.15
C SER A 592 -4.68 39.31 -14.77
N THR A 593 -5.21 39.46 -15.98
CA THR A 593 -5.79 38.37 -16.78
C THR A 593 -5.05 38.29 -18.10
N SER A 594 -4.54 37.10 -18.45
CA SER A 594 -3.85 36.87 -19.71
C SER A 594 -4.12 35.48 -20.26
N THR A 595 -3.84 35.28 -21.55
CA THR A 595 -3.85 33.95 -22.17
C THR A 595 -2.41 33.43 -22.26
N VAL A 596 -2.24 32.14 -21.99
CA VAL A 596 -0.95 31.44 -22.11
C VAL A 596 -1.13 30.17 -22.93
N SER A 597 -0.37 30.06 -24.02
CA SER A 597 -0.29 28.82 -24.80
C SER A 597 0.78 27.93 -24.20
N VAL A 598 0.37 26.77 -23.72
CA VAL A 598 1.25 25.80 -23.07
C VAL A 598 1.58 24.70 -24.07
N SER A 599 2.87 24.49 -24.29
CA SER A 599 3.43 23.34 -25.02
C SER A 599 4.83 23.10 -24.47
N GLY A 600 5.14 21.85 -24.08
CA GLY A 600 6.37 21.57 -23.36
C GLY A 600 6.44 22.31 -22.02
N SER A 601 7.66 22.59 -21.55
CA SER A 601 7.88 23.43 -20.37
C SER A 601 7.72 24.91 -20.73
N THR A 602 6.61 25.51 -20.32
CA THR A 602 6.28 26.92 -20.56
C THR A 602 6.51 27.74 -19.29
N THR A 603 7.08 28.94 -19.42
CA THR A 603 7.20 29.89 -18.30
C THR A 603 6.44 31.18 -18.66
N LYS A 604 5.72 31.75 -17.68
CA LYS A 604 5.01 33.01 -17.83
C LYS A 604 5.32 33.92 -16.65
N THR A 605 5.90 35.08 -16.92
CA THR A 605 6.01 36.14 -15.91
C THR A 605 4.79 37.05 -15.98
N VAL A 606 4.24 37.38 -14.82
CA VAL A 606 3.14 38.32 -14.62
C VAL A 606 3.64 39.38 -13.65
N ASN A 607 3.78 40.61 -14.15
CA ASN A 607 4.07 41.75 -13.30
C ASN A 607 2.73 42.34 -12.82
N LEU A 608 2.60 42.53 -11.51
CA LEU A 608 1.43 43.16 -10.91
C LEU A 608 1.75 44.60 -10.54
N LEU A 609 0.81 45.50 -10.84
CA LEU A 609 0.87 46.90 -10.44
C LEU A 609 0.29 47.06 -9.03
N SER A 610 1.04 47.71 -8.14
CA SER A 610 0.56 48.09 -6.81
C SER A 610 -0.61 49.07 -6.94
N GLN A 611 -1.62 48.91 -6.08
CA GLN A 611 -2.78 49.81 -6.04
C GLN A 611 -2.48 51.15 -5.38
#